data_AF-A0A0D2LWH6-F1
#
_entry.id   AF-A0A0D2LWH6-F1
#
_cell.length_a   1.000
_cell.length_b   1.000
_cell.length_c   1.000
_cell.angle_alpha   90.00
_cell.angle_beta   90.00
_cell.angle_gamma   90.00
#
_symmetry.space_group_name_H-M   'P 1'
#
loop_
_entity.id
_entity.type
_entity.pdbx_description
1 polymer ?
#
loop_
_entity_poly.entity_id
_entity_poly.type
_entity_poly.pdbx_seq_one_letter_code
_entity_poly.pdbx_strand_id
1 'polypeptide(L)'
;MAGQPPTLALALAVVLLVGPGARANDAALPPGPSARARPPAQRHNALERVNVGATRPDPDPTVRLSVSSTKLKRSGQWFTVEWANVPNPDWGDWVALLPAYADPIWSATPFKYDIAGKTPSHIRRGSGKLRRARGAARRALACVAATVGPSRSPPTQLLMRDVRFAFMRGGLVAPRLVAVSEVIRVINPNEPLQGRLALTGNGPSEMLVQWSTHNSSRAIVKWGERAGKLTEAAEAESHTYTKDEMCGAPANTIGWNDPGLIHVAKLVGLTPGRRYHYRFGDEDWGFSKEFSFRAAPPEGPGSTVKFLAVADLGQAEEDGSLESFYYAPSLNTTRLMQKEGDSYQLMLHNGDISYARGYVSQWDNFHHQMEPLVTRMPYMVAPGNHERNWPGTRDRFDGRGAVYDSGGECGVAYERRMTMPIPGPDKP
;
A
#
# COMPACT_ATOMS: atom_id res chain seq x y z
N MET A 1 12.05 9.66 55.44
CA MET A 1 12.61 10.26 54.21
C MET A 1 12.72 9.15 53.18
N ALA A 2 11.81 9.13 52.21
CA ALA A 2 11.80 8.14 51.13
C ALA A 2 12.65 8.67 49.98
N GLY A 3 13.71 7.95 49.60
CA GLY A 3 14.54 8.27 48.45
C GLY A 3 13.90 7.78 47.15
N GLN A 4 13.82 8.65 46.15
CA GLN A 4 13.41 8.32 44.78
C GLN A 4 14.42 7.35 44.13
N PRO A 5 13.97 6.41 43.28
CA PRO A 5 14.88 5.62 42.43
C PRO A 5 15.37 6.46 41.24
N PRO A 6 16.56 6.19 40.69
CA PRO A 6 17.16 6.98 39.62
C PRO A 6 16.46 6.71 38.28
N THR A 7 16.09 7.79 37.60
CA THR A 7 15.63 7.80 36.20
C THR A 7 16.83 7.54 35.28
N LEU A 8 16.83 6.39 34.60
CA LEU A 8 17.78 6.11 33.52
C LEU A 8 17.34 6.89 32.27
N ALA A 9 18.04 7.98 31.94
CA ALA A 9 17.83 8.70 30.69
C ALA A 9 18.48 7.91 29.53
N LEU A 10 17.65 7.32 28.66
CA LEU A 10 18.10 6.73 27.41
C LEU A 10 18.40 7.86 26.41
N ALA A 11 19.67 8.18 26.19
CA ALA A 11 20.08 9.15 25.17
C ALA A 11 19.93 8.53 23.78
N LEU A 12 18.79 8.78 23.12
CA LEU A 12 18.57 8.42 21.73
C LEU A 12 19.25 9.47 20.83
N ALA A 13 20.40 9.13 20.27
CA ALA A 13 21.04 9.97 19.25
C ALA A 13 20.29 9.79 17.91
N VAL A 14 19.26 10.61 17.68
CA VAL A 14 18.59 10.71 16.39
C VAL A 14 19.43 11.60 15.48
N VAL A 15 20.09 11.02 14.48
CA VAL A 15 20.70 11.80 13.40
C VAL A 15 19.60 12.18 12.42
N LEU A 16 19.06 13.39 12.57
CA LEU A 16 18.17 14.03 11.61
C LEU A 16 18.97 14.50 10.39
N LEU A 17 18.83 13.83 9.25
CA LEU A 17 19.31 14.34 7.96
C LEU A 17 18.30 15.38 7.45
N VAL A 18 18.47 16.64 7.87
CA VAL A 18 17.71 17.78 7.32
C VAL A 18 18.39 18.24 6.02
N GLY A 19 17.71 18.05 4.89
CA GLY A 19 18.12 18.65 3.62
C GLY A 19 17.93 20.18 3.63
N PRO A 20 18.74 20.95 2.90
CA PRO A 20 18.69 22.42 2.96
C PRO A 20 17.38 22.95 2.37
N GLY A 21 16.58 23.62 3.20
CA GLY A 21 15.32 24.25 2.83
C GLY A 21 15.52 25.44 1.88
N ALA A 22 14.77 25.45 0.78
CA ALA A 22 14.64 26.60 -0.08
C ALA A 22 13.80 27.68 0.64
N ARG A 23 14.38 28.87 0.85
CA ARG A 23 13.66 30.06 1.32
C ARG A 23 12.76 30.57 0.21
N ALA A 24 11.45 30.60 0.43
CA ALA A 24 10.52 31.37 -0.39
C ALA A 24 10.45 32.80 0.16
N ASN A 25 10.75 33.80 -0.69
CA ASN A 25 10.52 35.20 -0.39
C ASN A 25 9.04 35.52 -0.61
N ASP A 26 8.31 35.80 0.46
CA ASP A 26 6.96 36.36 0.40
C ASP A 26 7.05 37.88 0.22
N ALA A 27 6.74 38.37 -0.98
CA ALA A 27 6.39 39.76 -1.22
C ALA A 27 4.88 39.84 -1.43
N ALA A 28 4.18 40.40 -0.45
CA ALA A 28 2.72 40.58 -0.45
C ALA A 28 2.27 41.64 -1.46
N LEU A 29 1.26 41.32 -2.27
CA LEU A 29 0.48 42.29 -3.06
C LEU A 29 -0.86 42.57 -2.34
N PRO A 30 -1.41 43.80 -2.42
CA PRO A 30 -2.57 44.22 -1.64
C PRO A 30 -3.91 43.68 -2.20
N PRO A 31 -4.99 43.61 -1.39
CA PRO A 31 -6.21 42.91 -1.77
C PRO A 31 -7.17 43.81 -2.57
N GLY A 32 -7.71 43.27 -3.67
CA GLY A 32 -8.90 43.78 -4.35
C GLY A 32 -10.19 43.17 -3.79
N PRO A 33 -11.36 43.81 -3.93
CA PRO A 33 -12.54 43.45 -3.16
C PRO A 33 -13.33 42.28 -3.77
N SER A 34 -13.99 41.53 -2.88
CA SER A 34 -15.14 40.65 -3.13
C SER A 34 -14.88 39.36 -3.93
N ALA A 35 -14.36 38.34 -3.25
CA ALA A 35 -14.52 36.94 -3.66
C ALA A 35 -15.27 36.16 -2.57
N ARG A 36 -16.38 35.52 -2.96
CA ARG A 36 -17.13 34.54 -2.15
C ARG A 36 -16.15 33.56 -1.47
N ALA A 37 -16.42 33.25 -0.20
CA ALA A 37 -15.61 32.33 0.60
C ALA A 37 -15.32 31.04 -0.17
N ARG A 38 -14.06 30.88 -0.60
CA ARG A 38 -13.53 29.59 -1.07
C ARG A 38 -13.48 28.66 0.15
N PRO A 39 -13.93 27.40 0.05
CA PRO A 39 -13.62 26.43 1.09
C PRO A 39 -12.09 26.34 1.22
N PRO A 40 -11.57 26.09 2.43
CA PRO A 40 -10.13 26.11 2.69
C PRO A 40 -9.43 25.19 1.71
N ALA A 41 -8.42 25.73 1.02
CA ALA A 41 -7.63 24.99 0.06
C ALA A 41 -6.94 23.83 0.77
N GLN A 42 -7.45 22.60 0.55
CA GLN A 42 -6.69 21.39 0.83
C GLN A 42 -5.40 21.47 0.00
N ARG A 43 -4.28 21.76 0.67
CA ARG A 43 -2.93 21.72 0.08
C ARG A 43 -2.37 20.30 0.15
N HIS A 44 -3.17 19.32 -0.25
CA HIS A 44 -2.72 17.93 -0.41
C HIS A 44 -2.71 17.59 -1.90
N ASN A 45 -1.86 16.64 -2.28
CA ASN A 45 -1.30 16.44 -3.63
C ASN A 45 -2.32 16.60 -4.78
N ALA A 46 -1.88 17.17 -5.91
CA ALA A 46 -2.72 17.40 -7.10
C ALA A 46 -3.26 16.11 -7.80
N LEU A 47 -3.18 14.95 -7.15
CA LEU A 47 -3.49 13.62 -7.68
C LEU A 47 -4.77 12.98 -7.09
N GLU A 48 -5.43 13.65 -6.14
CA GLU A 48 -6.71 13.24 -5.50
C GLU A 48 -7.95 13.34 -6.44
N ARG A 49 -7.77 13.25 -7.76
CA ARG A 49 -8.64 13.95 -8.73
C ARG A 49 -9.65 13.11 -9.50
N VAL A 50 -9.71 11.78 -9.33
CA VAL A 50 -10.72 10.98 -10.04
C VAL A 50 -12.08 11.17 -9.38
N ASN A 51 -12.94 11.96 -10.00
CA ASN A 51 -14.31 12.16 -9.54
C ASN A 51 -15.20 10.99 -10.00
N VAL A 52 -15.11 9.88 -9.26
CA VAL A 52 -15.88 8.65 -9.54
C VAL A 52 -17.39 8.95 -9.62
N GLY A 53 -17.92 9.78 -8.72
CA GLY A 53 -19.35 10.15 -8.72
C GLY A 53 -19.83 10.92 -9.96
N ALA A 54 -18.92 11.64 -10.64
CA ALA A 54 -19.21 12.32 -11.91
C ALA A 54 -19.00 11.41 -13.14
N THR A 55 -18.51 10.19 -12.95
CA THR A 55 -18.23 9.29 -14.07
C THR A 55 -19.52 8.86 -14.76
N ARG A 56 -19.52 8.87 -16.10
CA ARG A 56 -20.66 8.45 -16.93
C ARG A 56 -20.22 7.44 -17.99
N PRO A 57 -21.08 6.50 -18.41
CA PRO A 57 -20.80 5.68 -19.59
C PRO A 57 -20.92 6.53 -20.86
N ASP A 58 -19.98 6.37 -21.78
CA ASP A 58 -19.97 6.99 -23.12
C ASP A 58 -19.30 6.02 -24.11
N PRO A 59 -19.89 4.81 -24.31
CA PRO A 59 -19.22 3.75 -25.05
C PRO A 59 -19.00 4.14 -26.51
N ASP A 60 -17.77 4.02 -26.99
CA ASP A 60 -17.41 4.20 -28.39
C ASP A 60 -17.00 2.84 -28.98
N PRO A 61 -17.82 2.21 -29.83
CA PRO A 61 -17.54 0.88 -30.37
C PRO A 61 -16.31 0.86 -31.29
N THR A 62 -15.81 2.01 -31.73
CA THR A 62 -14.61 2.09 -32.56
C THR A 62 -13.34 1.94 -31.74
N VAL A 63 -13.36 2.40 -30.48
CA VAL A 63 -12.21 2.35 -29.55
C VAL A 63 -12.00 0.92 -29.07
N ARG A 64 -10.83 0.38 -29.39
CA ARG A 64 -10.44 -0.96 -28.93
C ARG A 64 -9.54 -0.85 -27.72
N LEU A 65 -9.80 -1.67 -26.69
CA LEU A 65 -8.94 -1.86 -25.53
C LEU A 65 -8.70 -3.35 -25.33
N SER A 66 -7.44 -3.76 -25.37
CA SER A 66 -7.04 -5.17 -25.29
C SER A 66 -5.91 -5.39 -24.29
N VAL A 67 -5.85 -6.62 -23.76
CA VAL A 67 -4.83 -7.05 -22.80
C VAL A 67 -4.05 -8.23 -23.37
N SER A 68 -2.76 -8.33 -23.06
CA SER A 68 -1.91 -9.43 -23.56
C SER A 68 -2.24 -10.80 -22.98
N SER A 69 -3.03 -10.85 -21.89
CA SER A 69 -3.47 -12.07 -21.24
C SER A 69 -4.73 -11.78 -20.44
N THR A 70 -5.67 -12.73 -20.43
CA THR A 70 -6.87 -12.73 -19.58
C THR A 70 -6.68 -13.59 -18.32
N LYS A 71 -5.46 -14.05 -18.05
CA LYS A 71 -5.12 -14.88 -16.88
C LYS A 71 -3.98 -14.24 -16.08
N LEU A 72 -4.25 -13.95 -14.80
CA LEU A 72 -3.28 -13.60 -13.78
C LEU A 72 -2.88 -14.89 -13.04
N LYS A 73 -1.70 -15.41 -13.35
CA LYS A 73 -1.20 -16.67 -12.79
C LYS A 73 -0.60 -16.50 -11.39
N ARG A 74 -0.10 -15.30 -11.11
CA ARG A 74 0.46 -14.90 -9.83
C ARG A 74 0.36 -13.39 -9.67
N SER A 75 0.39 -12.95 -8.43
CA SER A 75 0.46 -11.56 -8.06
C SER A 75 1.75 -10.89 -8.57
N GLY A 76 1.67 -9.58 -8.85
CA GLY A 76 2.77 -8.81 -9.45
C GLY A 76 3.11 -9.21 -10.90
N GLN A 77 2.28 -10.03 -11.56
CA GLN A 77 2.49 -10.36 -12.98
C GLN A 77 2.25 -9.14 -13.87
N TRP A 78 3.05 -9.08 -14.92
CA TRP A 78 3.07 -8.01 -15.89
C TRP A 78 2.04 -8.22 -17.01
N PHE A 79 1.32 -7.16 -17.37
CA PHE A 79 0.41 -7.14 -18.53
C PHE A 79 0.81 -6.04 -19.50
N THR A 80 0.51 -6.26 -20.78
CA THR A 80 0.45 -5.18 -21.77
C THR A 80 -0.99 -4.82 -22.00
N VAL A 81 -1.31 -3.54 -21.89
CA VAL A 81 -2.61 -2.97 -22.27
C VAL A 81 -2.40 -2.15 -23.52
N GLU A 82 -3.19 -2.41 -24.55
CA GLU A 82 -3.12 -1.70 -25.82
C GLU A 82 -4.48 -1.08 -26.13
N TRP A 83 -4.47 0.15 -26.62
CA TRP A 83 -5.65 0.82 -27.14
C TRP A 83 -5.42 1.33 -28.57
N ALA A 84 -6.50 1.39 -29.33
CA ALA A 84 -6.47 1.85 -30.71
C ALA A 84 -7.79 2.53 -31.10
N ASN A 85 -7.72 3.25 -32.23
CA ASN A 85 -8.85 3.92 -32.87
C ASN A 85 -9.54 4.99 -32.00
N VAL A 86 -8.80 5.66 -31.10
CA VAL A 86 -9.37 6.77 -30.33
C VAL A 86 -9.58 7.99 -31.23
N PRO A 87 -10.82 8.44 -31.46
CA PRO A 87 -11.08 9.61 -32.28
C PRO A 87 -10.76 10.89 -31.50
N ASN A 88 -10.06 11.82 -32.14
CA ASN A 88 -9.67 13.11 -31.54
C ASN A 88 -9.00 12.90 -30.17
N PRO A 89 -7.86 12.18 -30.10
CA PRO A 89 -7.21 11.82 -28.84
C PRO A 89 -6.87 13.07 -28.03
N ASP A 90 -7.11 13.01 -26.72
CA ASP A 90 -6.93 14.15 -25.82
C ASP A 90 -5.84 13.89 -24.76
N TRP A 91 -5.16 14.94 -24.31
CA TRP A 91 -4.13 14.81 -23.27
C TRP A 91 -4.69 14.32 -21.93
N GLY A 92 -5.99 14.50 -21.69
CA GLY A 92 -6.72 14.01 -20.53
C GLY A 92 -7.31 12.62 -20.69
N ASP A 93 -7.10 11.91 -21.80
CA ASP A 93 -7.49 10.50 -21.92
C ASP A 93 -6.60 9.62 -21.03
N TRP A 94 -7.16 8.57 -20.44
CA TRP A 94 -6.49 7.75 -19.44
C TRP A 94 -6.97 6.30 -19.43
N VAL A 95 -6.17 5.42 -18.85
CA VAL A 95 -6.44 3.99 -18.71
C VAL A 95 -6.50 3.66 -17.22
N ALA A 96 -7.58 3.02 -16.80
CA ALA A 96 -7.83 2.65 -15.41
C ALA A 96 -7.78 1.13 -15.24
N LEU A 97 -7.25 0.64 -14.12
CA LEU A 97 -7.44 -0.73 -13.65
C LEU A 97 -8.60 -0.74 -12.65
N LEU A 98 -9.67 -1.47 -12.98
CA LEU A 98 -10.90 -1.52 -12.19
C LEU A 98 -11.15 -2.95 -11.67
N PRO A 99 -11.80 -3.09 -10.51
CA PRO A 99 -12.36 -4.37 -10.08
C PRO A 99 -13.41 -4.85 -11.09
N ALA A 100 -13.28 -6.08 -11.60
CA ALA A 100 -14.20 -6.61 -12.61
C ALA A 100 -15.60 -6.91 -12.07
N TYR A 101 -15.75 -7.00 -10.75
CA TYR A 101 -17.01 -7.26 -10.05
C TYR A 101 -17.83 -6.00 -9.76
N ALA A 102 -17.32 -4.80 -10.09
CA ALA A 102 -18.08 -3.58 -9.85
C ALA A 102 -19.27 -3.46 -10.81
N ASP A 103 -20.41 -3.08 -10.23
CA ASP A 103 -21.66 -2.86 -10.95
C ASP A 103 -22.36 -1.58 -10.45
N PRO A 104 -22.52 -0.55 -11.30
CA PRO A 104 -21.94 -0.46 -12.64
C PRO A 104 -20.41 -0.31 -12.59
N ILE A 105 -19.69 -0.81 -13.60
CA ILE A 105 -18.21 -0.81 -13.61
C ILE A 105 -17.58 0.58 -13.43
N TRP A 106 -18.26 1.64 -13.89
CA TRP A 106 -17.78 3.02 -13.81
C TRP A 106 -18.01 3.69 -12.45
N SER A 107 -18.69 3.04 -11.50
CA SER A 107 -18.84 3.56 -10.13
C SER A 107 -17.74 3.08 -9.19
N ALA A 108 -16.83 2.22 -9.64
CA ALA A 108 -15.68 1.81 -8.85
C ALA A 108 -14.56 2.85 -8.90
N THR A 109 -13.91 3.04 -7.75
CA THR A 109 -12.62 3.72 -7.75
C THR A 109 -11.59 2.82 -8.43
N PRO A 110 -10.80 3.35 -9.38
CA PRO A 110 -9.67 2.61 -9.92
C PRO A 110 -8.69 2.20 -8.84
N PHE A 111 -8.22 0.96 -8.92
CA PHE A 111 -7.06 0.50 -8.17
C PHE A 111 -5.84 1.34 -8.49
N LYS A 112 -5.67 1.65 -9.79
CA LYS A 112 -4.70 2.61 -10.31
C LYS A 112 -5.04 3.02 -11.73
N TYR A 113 -4.33 4.01 -12.24
CA TYR A 113 -4.51 4.53 -13.58
C TYR A 113 -3.24 5.16 -14.16
N ASP A 114 -3.19 5.32 -15.48
CA ASP A 114 -2.18 6.14 -16.13
C ASP A 114 -2.79 6.97 -17.26
N ILE A 115 -2.15 8.10 -17.56
CA ILE A 115 -2.62 9.08 -18.54
C ILE A 115 -2.17 8.62 -19.93
N ALA A 116 -3.13 8.25 -20.78
CA ALA A 116 -2.88 7.85 -22.16
C ALA A 116 -2.23 8.99 -22.95
N GLY A 117 -2.57 10.24 -22.62
CA GLY A 117 -1.92 11.46 -23.11
C GLY A 117 -0.38 11.44 -23.03
N LYS A 118 0.21 10.82 -22.00
CA LYS A 118 1.68 10.70 -21.87
C LYS A 118 2.31 9.81 -22.94
N THR A 119 1.52 8.98 -23.63
CA THR A 119 2.00 8.08 -24.69
C THR A 119 2.06 8.83 -26.02
N PRO A 120 3.25 9.04 -26.63
CA PRO A 120 3.36 9.90 -27.81
C PRO A 120 2.56 9.42 -29.03
N SER A 121 2.29 8.11 -29.16
CA SER A 121 1.47 7.58 -30.24
C SER A 121 -0.02 7.86 -30.06
N HIS A 122 -0.47 8.11 -28.82
CA HIS A 122 -1.89 8.32 -28.54
C HIS A 122 -2.36 9.63 -29.17
N ILE A 123 -1.68 10.74 -28.89
CA ILE A 123 -2.00 12.04 -29.49
C ILE A 123 -1.85 12.03 -31.01
N ARG A 124 -0.85 11.31 -31.55
CA ARG A 124 -0.59 11.29 -33.00
C ARG A 124 -1.51 10.38 -33.81
N ARG A 125 -2.00 9.29 -33.23
CA ARG A 125 -2.63 8.17 -33.96
C ARG A 125 -3.84 7.57 -33.26
N GLY A 126 -4.31 8.15 -32.16
CA GLY A 126 -5.38 7.57 -31.35
C GLY A 126 -5.06 6.17 -30.81
N SER A 127 -3.78 5.81 -30.67
CA SER A 127 -3.35 4.46 -30.28
C SER A 127 -2.15 4.48 -29.35
N GLY A 128 -2.08 3.53 -28.44
CA GLY A 128 -0.98 3.44 -27.51
C GLY A 128 -0.95 2.11 -26.78
N LYS A 129 0.10 1.96 -25.97
CA LYS A 129 0.25 0.79 -25.14
C LYS A 129 0.97 1.12 -23.85
N LEU A 130 0.51 0.51 -22.77
CA LEU A 130 1.19 0.41 -21.50
C LEU A 130 1.83 -0.99 -21.44
N ARG A 131 3.15 -1.06 -21.58
CA ARG A 131 4.01 -2.23 -21.34
C ARG A 131 5.30 -1.73 -20.70
N ARG A 132 5.83 -2.32 -19.60
CA ARG A 132 7.20 -2.90 -19.43
C ARG A 132 7.69 -3.00 -17.94
N ALA A 133 8.67 -3.89 -17.64
CA ALA A 133 9.87 -3.64 -16.78
C ALA A 133 11.10 -4.48 -17.20
N ARG A 134 12.33 -3.94 -17.06
CA ARG A 134 13.67 -4.57 -16.94
C ARG A 134 14.59 -3.41 -16.54
N GLY A 135 15.27 -3.56 -15.41
CA GLY A 135 16.36 -2.69 -14.98
C GLY A 135 16.11 -2.05 -13.62
N ALA A 136 16.33 -2.82 -12.55
CA ALA A 136 16.76 -2.23 -11.30
C ALA A 136 18.04 -1.42 -11.54
N ALA A 137 18.22 -0.36 -10.76
CA ALA A 137 19.40 0.50 -10.70
C ALA A 137 19.67 1.40 -11.93
N ARG A 138 19.23 2.67 -11.84
CA ARG A 138 20.10 3.80 -12.14
C ARG A 138 19.62 5.04 -11.38
N ARG A 139 20.40 5.37 -10.34
CA ARG A 139 20.59 6.72 -9.76
C ARG A 139 19.43 7.28 -8.93
N ALA A 140 19.53 7.02 -7.62
CA ALA A 140 19.28 8.09 -6.66
C ALA A 140 20.12 9.33 -7.08
N LEU A 141 19.47 10.49 -7.14
CA LEU A 141 19.98 11.81 -7.54
C LEU A 141 20.43 11.98 -9.01
N ALA A 142 19.66 12.78 -9.76
CA ALA A 142 20.22 13.84 -10.59
C ALA A 142 19.18 14.95 -10.77
N CYS A 143 19.50 16.14 -10.26
CA CYS A 143 18.90 17.41 -10.63
C CYS A 143 18.75 17.54 -12.16
N VAL A 144 17.70 18.27 -12.56
CA VAL A 144 17.64 19.13 -13.76
C VAL A 144 18.10 18.51 -15.09
N ALA A 145 17.10 18.40 -15.99
CA ALA A 145 17.21 18.42 -17.45
C ALA A 145 17.68 17.15 -18.20
N ALA A 146 16.93 16.93 -19.29
CA ALA A 146 17.33 16.40 -20.59
C ALA A 146 17.37 14.87 -20.82
N THR A 147 16.47 14.49 -21.73
CA THR A 147 16.61 13.51 -22.84
C THR A 147 16.34 12.02 -22.59
N VAL A 148 15.08 11.67 -22.91
CA VAL A 148 14.57 10.57 -23.74
C VAL A 148 15.48 9.34 -23.97
N GLY A 149 15.09 8.24 -23.33
CA GLY A 149 15.46 6.86 -23.64
C GLY A 149 14.41 5.93 -23.01
N PRO A 150 14.02 4.81 -23.63
CA PRO A 150 12.61 4.52 -23.82
C PRO A 150 11.97 3.95 -22.51
N SER A 151 10.62 3.95 -22.38
CA SER A 151 9.77 3.91 -21.15
C SER A 151 8.98 2.62 -20.75
N ARG A 152 8.77 2.33 -19.44
CA ARG A 152 8.19 1.09 -18.84
C ARG A 152 6.80 1.30 -18.15
N SER A 153 5.98 0.26 -17.89
CA SER A 153 4.53 0.32 -17.47
C SER A 153 4.22 -0.56 -16.22
N PRO A 154 2.99 -1.05 -15.89
CA PRO A 154 2.64 -1.54 -14.53
C PRO A 154 2.73 -3.03 -14.11
N PRO A 155 3.30 -3.43 -12.93
CA PRO A 155 2.86 -4.68 -12.29
C PRO A 155 1.38 -4.56 -11.94
N THR A 156 0.61 -5.63 -11.92
CA THR A 156 -0.67 -5.56 -11.21
C THR A 156 -0.41 -5.47 -9.71
N GLN A 157 -1.25 -4.70 -9.01
CA GLN A 157 -1.39 -4.75 -7.55
C GLN A 157 -1.53 -6.20 -7.07
N LEU A 158 -1.40 -6.44 -5.76
CA LEU A 158 -1.81 -7.70 -5.17
C LEU A 158 -3.32 -7.89 -5.40
N LEU A 159 -3.67 -8.80 -6.31
CA LEU A 159 -5.06 -9.02 -6.72
C LEU A 159 -5.52 -10.40 -6.27
N MET A 160 -6.44 -10.41 -5.31
CA MET A 160 -7.20 -11.59 -4.91
C MET A 160 -8.46 -11.80 -5.77
N ARG A 161 -8.77 -10.84 -6.64
CA ARG A 161 -10.01 -10.78 -7.41
C ARG A 161 -9.78 -10.32 -8.83
N ASP A 162 -10.72 -10.71 -9.70
CA ASP A 162 -10.70 -10.39 -11.11
C ASP A 162 -10.73 -8.88 -11.35
N VAL A 163 -9.99 -8.47 -12.38
CA VAL A 163 -9.87 -7.05 -12.77
C VAL A 163 -10.08 -6.88 -14.26
N ARG A 164 -10.27 -5.64 -14.68
CA ARG A 164 -10.25 -5.28 -16.09
C ARG A 164 -9.74 -3.87 -16.28
N PHE A 165 -9.27 -3.58 -17.49
CA PHE A 165 -8.91 -2.22 -17.85
C PHE A 165 -10.11 -1.49 -18.44
N ALA A 166 -10.16 -0.19 -18.19
CA ALA A 166 -11.10 0.75 -18.78
C ALA A 166 -10.35 1.88 -19.47
N PHE A 167 -10.80 2.28 -20.65
CA PHE A 167 -10.33 3.46 -21.35
C PHE A 167 -11.31 4.60 -21.05
N MET A 168 -10.76 5.69 -20.54
CA MET A 168 -11.51 6.80 -19.98
C MET A 168 -11.16 8.09 -20.72
N ARG A 169 -12.16 8.93 -20.96
CA ARG A 169 -12.02 10.24 -21.60
C ARG A 169 -12.61 11.34 -20.72
N GLY A 170 -12.35 12.61 -21.05
CA GLY A 170 -12.90 13.75 -20.30
C GLY A 170 -12.12 14.12 -19.03
N GLY A 171 -10.87 13.65 -18.92
CA GLY A 171 -10.02 13.89 -17.77
C GLY A 171 -10.51 13.20 -16.51
N LEU A 172 -10.01 13.66 -15.36
CA LEU A 172 -10.31 13.07 -14.06
C LEU A 172 -11.54 13.70 -13.38
N VAL A 173 -11.96 14.91 -13.80
CA VAL A 173 -13.05 15.68 -13.17
C VAL A 173 -14.44 15.26 -13.65
N ALA A 174 -14.58 14.94 -14.94
CA ALA A 174 -15.82 14.44 -15.53
C ALA A 174 -15.53 13.22 -16.42
N PRO A 175 -15.09 12.09 -15.82
CA PRO A 175 -14.63 10.96 -16.60
C PRO A 175 -15.77 10.30 -17.37
N ARG A 176 -15.44 9.80 -18.55
CA ARG A 176 -16.36 9.07 -19.42
C ARG A 176 -15.77 7.71 -19.74
N LEU A 177 -16.50 6.64 -19.43
CA LEU A 177 -16.09 5.28 -19.75
C LEU A 177 -16.38 4.97 -21.21
N VAL A 178 -15.34 4.78 -22.01
CA VAL A 178 -15.44 4.65 -23.47
C VAL A 178 -15.24 3.22 -23.96
N ALA A 179 -14.32 2.48 -23.36
CA ALA A 179 -14.10 1.07 -23.70
C ALA A 179 -13.64 0.30 -22.46
N VAL A 180 -13.89 -1.01 -22.45
CA VAL A 180 -13.38 -1.94 -21.43
C VAL A 180 -12.66 -3.10 -22.10
N SER A 181 -11.64 -3.64 -21.43
CA SER A 181 -10.96 -4.85 -21.87
C SER A 181 -11.78 -6.10 -21.52
N GLU A 182 -11.35 -7.24 -22.05
CA GLU A 182 -11.68 -8.53 -21.45
C GLU A 182 -11.29 -8.58 -19.97
N VAL A 183 -11.99 -9.41 -19.20
CA VAL A 183 -11.70 -9.63 -17.78
C VAL A 183 -10.40 -10.42 -17.64
N ILE A 184 -9.50 -9.93 -16.79
CA ILE A 184 -8.31 -10.64 -16.35
C ILE A 184 -8.68 -11.45 -15.10
N ARG A 185 -8.72 -12.77 -15.26
CA ARG A 185 -9.09 -13.73 -14.22
C ARG A 185 -7.90 -14.06 -13.32
N VAL A 186 -8.10 -13.99 -12.02
CA VAL A 186 -7.11 -14.46 -11.03
C VAL A 186 -7.20 -15.98 -10.90
N ILE A 187 -6.13 -16.67 -11.29
CA ILE A 187 -6.11 -18.14 -11.32
C ILE A 187 -6.02 -18.73 -9.91
N ASN A 188 -5.26 -18.09 -9.02
CA ASN A 188 -5.15 -18.46 -7.62
C ASN A 188 -5.53 -17.27 -6.73
N PRO A 189 -6.82 -17.07 -6.41
CA PRO A 189 -7.23 -15.97 -5.54
C PRO A 189 -6.72 -16.13 -4.10
N ASN A 190 -6.31 -17.35 -3.71
CA ASN A 190 -5.73 -17.67 -2.41
C ASN A 190 -4.21 -17.84 -2.46
N GLU A 191 -3.54 -17.24 -3.45
CA GLU A 191 -2.10 -17.02 -3.36
C GLU A 191 -1.82 -16.31 -2.02
N PRO A 192 -0.89 -16.80 -1.18
CA PRO A 192 -0.58 -16.14 0.07
C PRO A 192 0.26 -14.89 -0.17
N LEU A 193 -0.29 -13.73 0.14
CA LEU A 193 0.29 -12.42 -0.15
C LEU A 193 0.52 -11.62 1.13
N GLN A 194 1.27 -10.51 1.04
CA GLN A 194 1.40 -9.53 2.14
C GLN A 194 2.05 -10.10 3.39
N GLY A 195 2.99 -11.03 3.21
CA GLY A 195 3.73 -11.65 4.30
C GLY A 195 4.42 -10.61 5.16
N ARG A 196 4.27 -10.71 6.48
CA ARG A 196 4.91 -9.79 7.44
C ARG A 196 5.11 -10.44 8.81
N LEU A 197 6.18 -10.05 9.48
CA LEU A 197 6.54 -10.51 10.81
C LEU A 197 6.19 -9.44 11.86
N ALA A 198 5.81 -9.87 13.06
CA ALA A 198 5.66 -8.98 14.22
C ALA A 198 6.09 -9.70 15.51
N LEU A 199 6.59 -8.93 16.48
CA LEU A 199 6.91 -9.45 17.81
C LEU A 199 5.62 -9.62 18.64
N THR A 200 5.58 -10.62 19.52
CA THR A 200 4.41 -10.88 20.40
C THR A 200 4.43 -10.07 21.69
N GLY A 201 5.57 -9.48 22.06
CA GLY A 201 5.76 -8.84 23.37
C GLY A 201 5.97 -9.82 24.53
N ASN A 202 5.88 -11.13 24.32
CA ASN A 202 6.01 -12.17 25.36
C ASN A 202 7.43 -12.79 25.44
N GLY A 203 8.43 -12.11 24.87
CA GLY A 203 9.82 -12.53 24.88
C GLY A 203 10.34 -13.13 23.57
N PRO A 204 11.60 -13.59 23.56
CA PRO A 204 12.34 -13.85 22.32
C PRO A 204 12.09 -15.19 21.65
N SER A 205 11.27 -16.05 22.28
CA SER A 205 10.95 -17.40 21.81
C SER A 205 9.68 -17.46 20.94
N GLU A 206 9.05 -16.32 20.67
CA GLU A 206 7.84 -16.22 19.85
C GLU A 206 8.00 -15.24 18.68
N MET A 207 7.25 -15.48 17.59
CA MET A 207 7.15 -14.58 16.44
C MET A 207 5.76 -14.73 15.81
N LEU A 208 5.15 -13.61 15.40
CA LEU A 208 3.94 -13.65 14.57
C LEU A 208 4.32 -13.63 13.10
N VAL A 209 3.66 -14.47 12.32
CA VAL A 209 3.64 -14.42 10.86
C VAL A 209 2.23 -14.07 10.43
N GLN A 210 2.08 -12.99 9.66
CA GLN A 210 0.81 -12.54 9.10
C GLN A 210 0.86 -12.53 7.58
N TRP A 211 -0.26 -12.87 6.94
CA TRP A 211 -0.43 -12.81 5.48
C TRP A 211 -1.92 -12.70 5.15
N SER A 212 -2.22 -12.49 3.88
CA SER A 212 -3.60 -12.32 3.41
C SER A 212 -3.92 -13.28 2.26
N THR A 213 -5.16 -13.77 2.21
CA THR A 213 -5.72 -14.55 1.10
C THR A 213 -7.14 -14.08 0.81
N HIS A 214 -7.79 -14.56 -0.26
CA HIS A 214 -9.18 -14.22 -0.52
C HIS A 214 -10.11 -14.82 0.54
N ASN A 215 -10.06 -16.14 0.72
CA ASN A 215 -10.97 -16.90 1.56
C ASN A 215 -10.44 -18.31 1.93
N SER A 216 -9.12 -18.46 2.11
CA SER A 216 -8.51 -19.72 2.55
C SER A 216 -9.17 -20.24 3.83
N SER A 217 -9.57 -21.51 3.84
CA SER A 217 -10.21 -22.16 4.98
C SER A 217 -9.21 -22.72 5.98
N ARG A 218 -7.95 -22.96 5.57
CA ARG A 218 -6.93 -23.56 6.42
C ARG A 218 -5.55 -22.96 6.17
N ALA A 219 -5.36 -21.78 6.75
CA ALA A 219 -4.11 -21.06 6.71
C ALA A 219 -3.08 -21.66 7.69
N ILE A 220 -1.90 -22.03 7.18
CA ILE A 220 -0.83 -22.70 7.92
C ILE A 220 0.49 -21.98 7.69
N VAL A 221 1.29 -21.85 8.75
CA VAL A 221 2.72 -21.53 8.66
C VAL A 221 3.54 -22.77 8.98
N LYS A 222 4.64 -22.96 8.25
CA LYS A 222 5.64 -24.01 8.51
C LYS A 222 7.00 -23.37 8.71
N TRP A 223 7.77 -23.80 9.70
CA TRP A 223 9.11 -23.26 9.97
C TRP A 223 10.12 -24.31 10.42
N GLY A 224 11.40 -23.96 10.37
CA GLY A 224 12.50 -24.80 10.84
C GLY A 224 13.84 -24.08 10.80
N GLU A 225 14.87 -24.67 11.41
CA GLU A 225 16.21 -24.04 11.47
C GLU A 225 17.01 -24.15 10.17
N ARG A 226 16.59 -25.04 9.25
CA ARG A 226 17.32 -25.31 8.00
C ARG A 226 16.41 -25.07 6.81
N ALA A 227 16.92 -24.35 5.81
CA ALA A 227 16.24 -24.16 4.53
C ALA A 227 15.77 -25.49 3.94
N GLY A 228 14.53 -25.53 3.44
CA GLY A 228 13.88 -26.72 2.89
C GLY A 228 13.52 -27.82 3.89
N LYS A 229 13.82 -27.64 5.19
CA LYS A 229 13.48 -28.60 6.26
C LYS A 229 12.69 -27.90 7.35
N LEU A 230 11.39 -27.74 7.09
CA LEU A 230 10.43 -27.09 7.98
C LEU A 230 9.72 -28.18 8.79
N THR A 231 10.19 -28.43 10.01
CA THR A 231 9.71 -29.51 10.88
C THR A 231 8.53 -29.10 11.75
N GLU A 232 8.36 -27.80 11.96
CA GLU A 232 7.31 -27.23 12.78
C GLU A 232 6.19 -26.65 11.92
N ALA A 233 4.97 -26.65 12.45
CA ALA A 233 3.82 -26.04 11.81
C ALA A 233 2.81 -25.51 12.84
N ALA A 234 2.06 -24.49 12.45
CA ALA A 234 0.97 -23.93 13.24
C ALA A 234 -0.13 -23.45 12.30
N GLU A 235 -1.39 -23.68 12.69
CA GLU A 235 -2.53 -23.07 12.03
C GLU A 235 -2.62 -21.58 12.42
N ALA A 236 -3.13 -20.77 11.49
CA ALA A 236 -3.35 -19.36 11.72
C ALA A 236 -4.79 -19.09 12.14
N GLU A 237 -4.96 -18.14 13.07
CA GLU A 237 -6.24 -17.50 13.28
C GLU A 237 -6.51 -16.54 12.12
N SER A 238 -7.75 -16.51 11.64
CA SER A 238 -8.14 -15.73 10.47
C SER A 238 -9.21 -14.72 10.83
N HIS A 239 -9.04 -13.48 10.42
CA HIS A 239 -10.01 -12.41 10.63
C HIS A 239 -10.12 -11.52 9.39
N THR A 240 -11.13 -10.67 9.38
CA THR A 240 -11.38 -9.70 8.31
C THR A 240 -12.01 -8.44 8.90
N TYR A 241 -12.36 -7.50 8.04
CA TYR A 241 -13.24 -6.40 8.35
C TYR A 241 -14.17 -6.13 7.18
N THR A 242 -15.31 -5.54 7.49
CA THR A 242 -16.41 -5.33 6.56
C THR A 242 -16.62 -3.85 6.27
N LYS A 243 -17.39 -3.58 5.21
CA LYS A 243 -17.72 -2.22 4.78
C LYS A 243 -18.44 -1.44 5.87
N ASP A 244 -19.26 -2.12 6.66
CA ASP A 244 -20.11 -1.53 7.69
C ASP A 244 -19.35 -1.19 8.98
N GLU A 245 -18.18 -1.81 9.19
CA GLU A 245 -17.28 -1.43 10.30
C GLU A 245 -16.58 -0.08 10.05
N MET A 246 -16.50 0.39 8.79
CA MET A 246 -15.89 1.65 8.43
C MET A 246 -16.80 2.84 8.79
N CYS A 247 -16.23 3.88 9.39
CA CYS A 247 -16.98 5.00 9.95
C CYS A 247 -17.52 6.01 8.91
N GLY A 248 -17.01 6.01 7.68
CA GLY A 248 -17.48 6.95 6.66
C GLY A 248 -16.80 6.87 5.30
N ALA A 249 -17.14 7.82 4.44
CA ALA A 249 -16.62 7.90 3.09
C ALA A 249 -15.19 8.49 3.06
N PRO A 250 -14.32 8.06 2.11
CA PRO A 250 -14.60 7.06 1.08
C PRO A 250 -14.55 5.59 1.54
N ALA A 251 -14.05 5.28 2.74
CA ALA A 251 -13.83 3.90 3.23
C ALA A 251 -15.06 3.00 3.15
N ASN A 252 -16.24 3.50 3.54
CA ASN A 252 -17.50 2.75 3.49
C ASN A 252 -18.33 3.02 2.23
N THR A 253 -17.75 3.63 1.19
CA THR A 253 -18.45 3.91 -0.07
C THR A 253 -17.61 3.51 -1.29
N ILE A 254 -17.10 4.48 -2.04
CA ILE A 254 -16.41 4.28 -3.33
C ILE A 254 -14.98 3.74 -3.15
N GLY A 255 -14.39 3.94 -1.99
CA GLY A 255 -13.04 3.46 -1.66
C GLY A 255 -13.02 2.06 -1.05
N TRP A 256 -14.20 1.48 -0.76
CA TRP A 256 -14.31 0.14 -0.22
C TRP A 256 -13.73 -0.90 -1.19
N ASN A 257 -12.82 -1.72 -0.67
CA ASN A 257 -12.34 -2.93 -1.31
C ASN A 257 -12.33 -4.02 -0.23
N ASP A 258 -12.87 -5.19 -0.56
CA ASP A 258 -12.89 -6.33 0.35
C ASP A 258 -11.45 -6.80 0.61
N PRO A 259 -10.98 -6.83 1.87
CA PRO A 259 -9.60 -7.18 2.21
C PRO A 259 -9.31 -8.68 2.13
N GLY A 260 -10.33 -9.53 1.90
CA GLY A 260 -10.19 -10.98 2.04
C GLY A 260 -10.02 -11.39 3.51
N LEU A 261 -9.25 -12.44 3.74
CA LEU A 261 -8.87 -12.91 5.07
C LEU A 261 -7.43 -12.51 5.39
N ILE A 262 -7.24 -11.97 6.60
CA ILE A 262 -5.93 -11.77 7.21
C ILE A 262 -5.69 -12.91 8.19
N HIS A 263 -4.58 -13.60 8.01
CA HIS A 263 -4.16 -14.74 8.82
C HIS A 263 -3.04 -14.34 9.75
N VAL A 264 -3.07 -14.82 11.00
CA VAL A 264 -2.04 -14.61 12.01
C VAL A 264 -1.69 -15.94 12.64
N ALA A 265 -0.45 -16.39 12.45
CA ALA A 265 0.08 -17.58 13.09
C ALA A 265 1.20 -17.23 14.05
N LYS A 266 1.23 -17.91 15.20
CA LYS A 266 2.28 -17.74 16.21
C LYS A 266 3.29 -18.87 16.13
N LEU A 267 4.54 -18.53 15.82
CA LEU A 267 5.69 -19.42 15.95
C LEU A 267 6.13 -19.39 17.41
N VAL A 268 6.41 -20.57 17.97
CA VAL A 268 6.82 -20.75 19.36
C VAL A 268 8.09 -21.61 19.43
N GLY A 269 8.72 -21.65 20.61
CA GLY A 269 9.92 -22.48 20.83
C GLY A 269 11.15 -21.99 20.06
N LEU A 270 11.19 -20.70 19.69
CA LEU A 270 12.33 -20.14 18.97
C LEU A 270 13.52 -19.98 19.92
N THR A 271 14.70 -20.37 19.45
CA THR A 271 15.95 -20.09 20.15
C THR A 271 16.35 -18.62 19.92
N PRO A 272 16.59 -17.82 20.97
CA PRO A 272 16.90 -16.40 20.82
C PRO A 272 18.11 -16.16 19.91
N GLY A 273 17.97 -15.22 18.96
CA GLY A 273 19.01 -14.88 17.99
C GLY A 273 19.30 -15.96 16.93
N ARG A 274 18.57 -17.07 16.91
CA ARG A 274 18.70 -18.11 15.88
C ARG A 274 18.00 -17.68 14.59
N ARG A 275 18.52 -18.13 13.45
CA ARG A 275 17.85 -17.96 12.16
C ARG A 275 16.85 -19.10 11.93
N TYR A 276 15.65 -18.75 11.50
CA TYR A 276 14.61 -19.69 11.09
C TYR A 276 14.20 -19.42 9.65
N HIS A 277 13.83 -20.49 8.97
CA HIS A 277 13.25 -20.52 7.65
C HIS A 277 11.76 -20.80 7.78
N TYR A 278 10.93 -20.19 6.94
CA TYR A 278 9.49 -20.36 7.02
C TYR A 278 8.78 -20.13 5.69
N ARG A 279 7.59 -20.69 5.56
CA ARG A 279 6.62 -20.41 4.50
C ARG A 279 5.22 -20.41 5.08
N PHE A 280 4.30 -19.71 4.44
CA PHE A 280 2.92 -19.56 4.89
C PHE A 280 1.98 -19.73 3.69
N GLY A 281 0.78 -20.23 3.93
CA GLY A 281 -0.21 -20.47 2.87
C GLY A 281 -1.23 -21.51 3.28
N ASP A 282 -1.66 -22.31 2.31
CA ASP A 282 -2.70 -23.33 2.47
C ASP A 282 -2.25 -24.58 1.69
N GLU A 283 -2.56 -25.78 2.18
CA GLU A 283 -2.20 -27.03 1.47
C GLU A 283 -2.93 -27.13 0.12
N ASP A 284 -4.15 -26.60 0.03
CA ASP A 284 -4.99 -26.70 -1.17
C ASP A 284 -4.63 -25.63 -2.21
N TRP A 285 -4.13 -24.47 -1.76
CA TRP A 285 -3.84 -23.30 -2.60
C TRP A 285 -2.35 -23.00 -2.78
N GLY A 286 -1.50 -23.75 -2.09
CA GLY A 286 -0.06 -23.62 -2.11
C GLY A 286 0.49 -22.67 -1.06
N PHE A 287 1.81 -22.72 -0.92
CA PHE A 287 2.56 -21.90 0.02
C PHE A 287 3.32 -20.79 -0.69
N SER A 288 3.63 -19.73 0.05
CA SER A 288 4.59 -18.72 -0.36
C SER A 288 5.97 -19.33 -0.62
N LYS A 289 6.84 -18.56 -1.27
CA LYS A 289 8.27 -18.89 -1.32
C LYS A 289 8.82 -18.98 0.11
N GLU A 290 9.90 -19.72 0.31
CA GLU A 290 10.55 -19.75 1.60
C GLU A 290 11.20 -18.38 1.90
N PHE A 291 10.97 -17.89 3.11
CA PHE A 291 11.60 -16.72 3.70
C PHE A 291 12.46 -17.13 4.90
N SER A 292 13.26 -16.20 5.42
CA SER A 292 13.99 -16.44 6.68
C SER A 292 14.05 -15.18 7.52
N PHE A 293 14.09 -15.36 8.84
CA PHE A 293 14.23 -14.28 9.82
C PHE A 293 15.16 -14.71 10.94
N ARG A 294 15.62 -13.75 11.74
CA ARG A 294 16.35 -14.00 12.98
C ARG A 294 15.40 -13.79 14.16
N ALA A 295 15.25 -14.79 15.03
CA ALA A 295 14.51 -14.64 16.28
C ALA A 295 15.12 -13.50 17.13
N ALA A 296 14.29 -12.89 17.98
CA ALA A 296 14.74 -11.78 18.82
C ALA A 296 15.94 -12.21 19.69
N PRO A 297 16.88 -11.29 19.99
CA PRO A 297 18.01 -11.61 20.85
C PRO A 297 17.55 -11.98 22.27
N PRO A 298 18.41 -12.62 23.08
CA PRO A 298 18.12 -12.83 24.51
C PRO A 298 17.75 -11.51 25.21
N GLU A 299 16.93 -11.58 26.24
CA GLU A 299 16.65 -10.40 27.07
C GLU A 299 17.81 -10.13 28.03
N GLY A 300 18.01 -8.86 28.37
CA GLY A 300 18.98 -8.44 29.38
C GLY A 300 20.02 -7.43 28.90
N PRO A 301 20.84 -6.91 29.83
CA PRO A 301 21.73 -5.78 29.59
C PRO A 301 22.89 -6.08 28.63
N GLY A 302 23.20 -7.37 28.39
CA GLY A 302 24.23 -7.79 27.44
C GLY A 302 23.76 -7.82 25.97
N SER A 303 22.47 -7.61 25.71
CA SER A 303 21.91 -7.68 24.36
C SER A 303 21.90 -6.31 23.68
N THR A 304 22.33 -6.29 22.42
CA THR A 304 22.25 -5.10 21.55
C THR A 304 21.16 -5.30 20.51
N VAL A 305 20.34 -4.27 20.33
CA VAL A 305 19.30 -4.21 19.29
C VAL A 305 19.57 -3.03 18.37
N LYS A 306 19.69 -3.29 17.08
CA LYS A 306 19.69 -2.29 16.01
C LYS A 306 18.35 -2.36 15.30
N PHE A 307 17.67 -1.24 15.19
CA PHE A 307 16.38 -1.16 14.51
C PHE A 307 16.40 -0.10 13.41
N LEU A 308 15.60 -0.35 12.37
CA LEU A 308 15.22 0.68 11.41
C LEU A 308 14.05 1.47 11.97
N ALA A 309 14.02 2.78 11.73
CA ALA A 309 12.89 3.62 12.10
C ALA A 309 12.45 4.46 10.89
N VAL A 310 11.14 4.52 10.66
CA VAL A 310 10.51 5.38 9.66
C VAL A 310 9.20 5.92 10.22
N ALA A 311 8.69 6.98 9.61
CA ALA A 311 7.36 7.51 9.82
C ALA A 311 6.89 8.10 8.49
N ASP A 312 5.57 8.25 8.32
CA ASP A 312 5.00 9.01 7.19
C ASP A 312 5.43 8.44 5.82
N LEU A 313 5.58 7.11 5.73
CA LEU A 313 6.20 6.48 4.56
C LEU A 313 5.29 6.56 3.33
N GLY A 314 4.01 6.23 3.51
CA GLY A 314 3.06 6.06 2.41
C GLY A 314 3.48 5.01 1.40
N GLN A 315 2.92 5.09 0.20
CA GLN A 315 3.15 4.12 -0.87
C GLN A 315 3.10 4.77 -2.25
N ALA A 316 3.68 4.08 -3.23
CA ALA A 316 3.56 4.44 -4.63
C ALA A 316 3.71 3.20 -5.53
N GLU A 317 3.06 3.24 -6.69
CA GLU A 317 3.20 2.19 -7.70
C GLU A 317 4.61 2.13 -8.30
N GLU A 318 5.24 0.94 -8.29
CA GLU A 318 6.61 0.74 -8.80
C GLU A 318 6.79 1.10 -10.28
N ASP A 319 5.67 1.14 -11.00
CA ASP A 319 5.58 1.43 -12.41
C ASP A 319 5.32 2.87 -12.80
N GLY A 320 5.08 3.73 -11.82
CA GLY A 320 4.76 5.14 -12.04
C GLY A 320 3.32 5.43 -12.49
N SER A 321 2.43 4.46 -12.42
CA SER A 321 0.98 4.66 -12.42
C SER A 321 0.59 5.54 -11.25
N LEU A 322 -0.55 6.18 -11.41
CA LEU A 322 -1.17 7.02 -10.41
C LEU A 322 -2.30 6.25 -9.72
N GLU A 323 -2.68 6.77 -8.58
CA GLU A 323 -3.68 6.19 -7.68
C GLU A 323 -4.25 7.32 -6.82
N SER A 324 -5.22 7.03 -5.94
CA SER A 324 -5.93 8.06 -5.18
C SER A 324 -4.99 8.93 -4.33
N PHE A 325 -4.13 8.29 -3.53
CA PHE A 325 -3.05 8.96 -2.80
C PHE A 325 -1.71 8.35 -3.19
N TYR A 326 -0.79 9.18 -3.69
CA TYR A 326 0.47 8.75 -4.29
C TYR A 326 1.67 9.49 -3.66
N TYR A 327 2.62 8.72 -3.12
CA TYR A 327 3.79 9.22 -2.39
C TYR A 327 5.08 8.71 -3.03
N ALA A 328 5.45 9.24 -4.21
CA ALA A 328 6.63 8.81 -4.96
C ALA A 328 7.93 8.62 -4.12
N PRO A 329 8.26 9.50 -3.14
CA PRO A 329 9.47 9.31 -2.32
C PRO A 329 9.49 8.01 -1.51
N SER A 330 8.31 7.44 -1.20
CA SER A 330 8.14 6.19 -0.47
C SER A 330 8.97 5.06 -1.07
N LEU A 331 8.92 4.90 -2.40
CA LEU A 331 9.68 3.88 -3.12
C LEU A 331 11.20 3.98 -2.88
N ASN A 332 11.73 5.21 -2.81
CA ASN A 332 13.16 5.39 -2.58
C ASN A 332 13.54 5.00 -1.14
N THR A 333 12.76 5.45 -0.16
CA THR A 333 12.95 5.11 1.26
C THR A 333 12.84 3.60 1.46
N THR A 334 11.82 2.94 0.91
CA THR A 334 11.67 1.48 0.99
C THR A 334 12.84 0.74 0.35
N ARG A 335 13.34 1.17 -0.81
CA ARG A 335 14.51 0.54 -1.45
C ARG A 335 15.78 0.67 -0.61
N LEU A 336 16.00 1.81 0.04
CA LEU A 336 17.14 2.01 0.95
C LEU A 336 17.03 1.08 2.17
N MET A 337 15.86 1.03 2.80
CA MET A 337 15.61 0.12 3.93
C MET A 337 15.77 -1.36 3.53
N GLN A 338 15.29 -1.75 2.35
CA GLN A 338 15.47 -3.11 1.82
C GLN A 338 16.94 -3.49 1.62
N LYS A 339 17.76 -2.53 1.15
CA LYS A 339 19.19 -2.70 0.91
C LYS A 339 19.98 -2.86 2.21
N GLU A 340 19.61 -2.12 3.24
CA GLU A 340 20.34 -2.11 4.52
C GLU A 340 19.76 -3.08 5.56
N GLY A 341 18.55 -3.60 5.32
CA GLY A 341 17.75 -4.34 6.29
C GLY A 341 18.45 -5.51 6.96
N ASP A 342 19.37 -6.21 6.28
CA ASP A 342 20.11 -7.32 6.89
C ASP A 342 21.01 -6.90 8.06
N SER A 343 21.27 -5.60 8.23
CA SER A 343 22.03 -5.02 9.34
C SER A 343 21.19 -4.76 10.60
N TYR A 344 19.87 -4.91 10.52
CA TYR A 344 18.91 -4.56 11.56
C TYR A 344 18.12 -5.78 12.03
N GLN A 345 17.60 -5.71 13.25
CA GLN A 345 16.89 -6.81 13.89
C GLN A 345 15.36 -6.62 13.88
N LEU A 346 14.89 -5.38 13.78
CA LEU A 346 13.48 -5.05 13.64
C LEU A 346 13.32 -3.69 12.95
N MET A 347 12.10 -3.39 12.54
CA MET A 347 11.70 -2.10 11.99
C MET A 347 10.57 -1.49 12.84
N LEU A 348 10.69 -0.20 13.14
CA LEU A 348 9.65 0.62 13.74
C LEU A 348 9.07 1.56 12.68
N HIS A 349 7.74 1.63 12.58
CA HIS A 349 7.04 2.60 11.75
C HIS A 349 6.06 3.41 12.61
N ASN A 350 6.41 4.66 12.85
CA ASN A 350 5.69 5.52 13.77
C ASN A 350 4.57 6.31 13.07
N GLY A 351 3.49 5.63 12.69
CA GLY A 351 2.29 6.24 12.15
C GLY A 351 2.39 6.66 10.69
N ASP A 352 1.22 6.97 10.12
CA ASP A 352 1.04 7.44 8.75
C ASP A 352 1.62 6.46 7.75
N ILE A 353 1.03 5.27 7.76
CA ILE A 353 1.63 4.06 7.23
C ILE A 353 1.52 4.01 5.72
N SER A 354 0.29 3.87 5.23
CA SER A 354 0.00 3.71 3.80
C SER A 354 -0.56 4.98 3.17
N TYR A 355 -1.19 5.84 3.98
CA TYR A 355 -2.07 6.91 3.50
C TYR A 355 -3.18 6.40 2.55
N ALA A 356 -3.69 5.18 2.77
CA ALA A 356 -4.85 4.68 2.03
C ALA A 356 -6.08 5.59 2.19
N ARG A 357 -6.28 6.11 3.41
CA ARG A 357 -7.31 7.11 3.76
C ARG A 357 -8.67 6.76 3.14
N GLY A 358 -9.09 5.52 3.31
CA GLY A 358 -10.37 4.98 2.86
C GLY A 358 -10.38 4.41 1.44
N TYR A 359 -9.32 4.53 0.65
CA TYR A 359 -9.15 3.73 -0.57
C TYR A 359 -8.44 2.42 -0.23
N VAL A 360 -9.23 1.45 0.22
CA VAL A 360 -8.74 0.26 0.93
C VAL A 360 -7.73 -0.57 0.11
N SER A 361 -7.82 -0.56 -1.22
CA SER A 361 -6.84 -1.24 -2.08
C SER A 361 -5.41 -0.74 -1.86
N GLN A 362 -5.21 0.52 -1.48
CA GLN A 362 -3.87 1.08 -1.26
C GLN A 362 -3.13 0.45 -0.07
N TRP A 363 -3.85 -0.14 0.90
CA TRP A 363 -3.23 -1.00 1.90
C TRP A 363 -2.54 -2.21 1.26
N ASP A 364 -3.16 -2.81 0.25
CA ASP A 364 -2.58 -3.94 -0.47
C ASP A 364 -1.34 -3.52 -1.27
N ASN A 365 -1.34 -2.31 -1.86
CA ASN A 365 -0.15 -1.78 -2.53
C ASN A 365 0.99 -1.50 -1.53
N PHE A 366 0.69 -0.87 -0.39
CA PHE A 366 1.66 -0.64 0.67
C PHE A 366 2.29 -1.95 1.16
N HIS A 367 1.48 -2.97 1.43
CA HIS A 367 1.99 -4.26 1.89
C HIS A 367 2.82 -4.95 0.81
N HIS A 368 2.47 -4.83 -0.47
CA HIS A 368 3.31 -5.31 -1.57
C HIS A 368 4.69 -4.63 -1.59
N GLN A 369 4.70 -3.31 -1.46
CA GLN A 369 5.92 -2.51 -1.44
C GLN A 369 6.85 -2.92 -0.28
N MET A 370 6.27 -3.23 0.88
CA MET A 370 7.01 -3.54 2.11
C MET A 370 7.39 -5.03 2.26
N GLU A 371 6.63 -5.95 1.66
CA GLU A 371 6.80 -7.41 1.82
C GLU A 371 8.27 -7.89 1.69
N PRO A 372 9.09 -7.41 0.73
CA PRO A 372 10.50 -7.85 0.63
C PRO A 372 11.37 -7.50 1.85
N LEU A 373 10.96 -6.54 2.69
CA LEU A 373 11.63 -6.17 3.92
C LEU A 373 11.00 -6.87 5.13
N VAL A 374 9.68 -6.77 5.27
CA VAL A 374 8.97 -7.17 6.51
C VAL A 374 8.72 -8.67 6.63
N THR A 375 9.04 -9.45 5.59
CA THR A 375 9.18 -10.92 5.68
C THR A 375 10.52 -11.38 6.25
N ARG A 376 11.50 -10.49 6.42
CA ARG A 376 12.85 -10.82 6.91
C ARG A 376 13.15 -10.32 8.32
N MET A 377 12.39 -9.34 8.79
CA MET A 377 12.48 -8.79 10.14
C MET A 377 11.10 -8.40 10.67
N PRO A 378 10.88 -8.39 11.99
CA PRO A 378 9.65 -7.91 12.59
C PRO A 378 9.41 -6.44 12.26
N TYR A 379 8.18 -6.15 11.87
CA TYR A 379 7.70 -4.83 11.51
C TYR A 379 6.68 -4.38 12.55
N MET A 380 7.11 -3.44 13.40
CA MET A 380 6.33 -2.92 14.51
C MET A 380 5.82 -1.54 14.15
N VAL A 381 4.53 -1.31 14.35
CA VAL A 381 3.88 -0.07 13.93
C VAL A 381 3.07 0.56 15.06
N ALA A 382 2.89 1.87 14.97
CA ALA A 382 1.88 2.63 15.70
C ALA A 382 0.95 3.31 14.68
N PRO A 383 -0.32 3.59 15.01
CA PRO A 383 -1.21 4.33 14.13
C PRO A 383 -0.89 5.83 14.18
N GLY A 384 -0.98 6.50 13.03
CA GLY A 384 -0.97 7.96 12.91
C GLY A 384 -2.39 8.53 12.83
N ASN A 385 -2.48 9.82 12.48
CA ASN A 385 -3.78 10.45 12.21
C ASN A 385 -4.44 9.87 10.96
N HIS A 386 -3.67 9.48 9.96
CA HIS A 386 -4.20 8.88 8.72
C HIS A 386 -4.70 7.45 8.88
N GLU A 387 -4.39 6.77 9.99
CA GLU A 387 -5.01 5.50 10.33
C GLU A 387 -6.29 5.69 11.17
N ARG A 388 -6.33 6.68 12.06
CA ARG A 388 -7.31 6.72 13.16
C ARG A 388 -8.31 7.89 13.18
N ASN A 389 -7.93 9.07 12.70
CA ASN A 389 -8.73 10.28 12.94
C ASN A 389 -10.03 10.28 12.15
N TRP A 390 -11.15 10.41 12.86
CA TRP A 390 -12.47 10.56 12.29
C TRP A 390 -13.42 11.19 13.32
N PRO A 391 -14.17 12.25 12.98
CA PRO A 391 -15.05 12.92 13.94
C PRO A 391 -16.04 11.98 14.63
N GLY A 392 -16.21 12.14 15.94
CA GLY A 392 -17.16 11.36 16.73
C GLY A 392 -16.71 9.93 17.05
N THR A 393 -15.44 9.59 16.81
CA THR A 393 -14.85 8.27 17.13
C THR A 393 -13.85 8.34 18.29
N ARG A 394 -13.89 9.40 19.09
CA ARG A 394 -13.13 9.55 20.34
C ARG A 394 -11.62 9.45 20.18
N ASP A 395 -11.09 9.76 18.99
CA ASP A 395 -9.65 9.89 18.81
C ASP A 395 -9.12 11.13 19.57
N ARG A 396 -7.80 11.20 19.77
CA ARG A 396 -7.14 12.28 20.53
C ARG A 396 -7.47 13.69 20.00
N PHE A 397 -7.76 13.81 18.71
CA PHE A 397 -8.04 15.07 18.01
C PHE A 397 -9.54 15.34 17.85
N ASP A 398 -10.41 14.45 18.36
CA ASP A 398 -11.86 14.65 18.35
C ASP A 398 -12.25 15.94 19.10
N GLY A 399 -13.18 16.70 18.52
CA GLY A 399 -13.58 18.02 19.03
C GLY A 399 -12.51 19.13 18.98
N ARG A 400 -11.29 18.84 18.51
CA ARG A 400 -10.17 19.81 18.41
C ARG A 400 -9.83 20.15 16.96
N GLY A 401 -10.86 20.32 16.14
CA GLY A 401 -10.72 20.43 14.68
C GLY A 401 -10.67 19.08 13.97
N ALA A 402 -11.30 18.05 14.57
CA ALA A 402 -11.39 16.67 14.11
C ALA A 402 -11.27 16.55 12.59
N VAL A 403 -10.14 16.01 12.15
CA VAL A 403 -9.75 15.96 10.75
C VAL A 403 -10.21 14.62 10.17
N TYR A 404 -10.75 14.65 8.96
CA TYR A 404 -11.17 13.45 8.21
C TYR A 404 -9.95 12.70 7.62
N ASP A 405 -8.84 12.64 8.35
CA ASP A 405 -7.54 12.22 7.81
C ASP A 405 -7.51 10.75 7.43
N SER A 406 -8.21 9.89 8.19
CA SER A 406 -8.34 8.47 7.90
C SER A 406 -9.27 8.15 6.72
N GLY A 407 -10.01 9.15 6.20
CA GLY A 407 -10.97 8.93 5.12
C GLY A 407 -12.05 7.88 5.45
N GLY A 408 -12.39 7.75 6.73
CA GLY A 408 -13.46 6.89 7.22
C GLY A 408 -12.98 5.54 7.73
N GLU A 409 -11.68 5.27 7.71
CA GLU A 409 -11.12 4.01 8.22
C GLU A 409 -11.19 3.91 9.74
N CYS A 410 -11.07 5.05 10.45
CA CYS A 410 -11.23 5.16 11.90
C CYS A 410 -10.50 4.08 12.74
N GLY A 411 -9.34 3.63 12.28
CA GLY A 411 -8.52 2.61 12.94
C GLY A 411 -8.80 1.16 12.49
N VAL A 412 -9.97 0.87 11.90
CA VAL A 412 -10.40 -0.51 11.60
C VAL A 412 -9.42 -1.23 10.67
N ALA A 413 -9.04 -0.60 9.54
CA ALA A 413 -8.12 -1.21 8.59
C ALA A 413 -6.73 -1.43 9.21
N TYR A 414 -6.23 -0.45 9.99
CA TYR A 414 -4.97 -0.55 10.72
C TYR A 414 -4.96 -1.73 11.69
N GLU A 415 -5.92 -1.79 12.62
CA GLU A 415 -5.96 -2.80 13.68
C GLU A 415 -6.07 -4.22 13.13
N ARG A 416 -6.83 -4.38 12.04
CA ARG A 416 -7.06 -5.67 11.42
C ARG A 416 -5.87 -6.10 10.55
N ARG A 417 -5.16 -5.16 9.92
CA ARG A 417 -4.00 -5.49 9.07
C ARG A 417 -2.69 -5.56 9.86
N MET A 418 -2.63 -4.96 11.05
CA MET A 418 -1.39 -4.84 11.82
C MET A 418 -1.58 -5.43 13.22
N THR A 419 -1.39 -6.74 13.38
CA THR A 419 -1.35 -7.32 14.72
C THR A 419 -0.09 -6.87 15.45
N MET A 420 -0.28 -6.06 16.49
CA MET A 420 0.77 -5.51 17.34
C MET A 420 0.57 -5.97 18.79
N PRO A 421 1.64 -6.06 19.60
CA PRO A 421 1.55 -6.46 21.00
C PRO A 421 1.01 -5.31 21.86
N ILE A 422 -0.31 -5.09 21.77
CA ILE A 422 -1.03 -4.05 22.51
C ILE A 422 -1.83 -4.68 23.65
N PRO A 423 -2.04 -3.96 24.78
CA PRO A 423 -2.86 -4.46 25.90
C PRO A 423 -4.32 -4.77 25.52
N GLY A 424 -4.80 -4.18 24.41
CA GLY A 424 -6.11 -4.41 23.83
C GLY A 424 -6.32 -3.50 22.62
N PRO A 425 -7.33 -3.77 21.78
CA PRO A 425 -7.67 -2.91 20.65
C PRO A 425 -8.06 -1.51 21.14
N ASP A 426 -7.76 -0.49 20.34
CA ASP A 426 -8.34 0.82 20.52
C ASP A 426 -9.87 0.70 20.30
N LYS A 427 -10.65 1.49 21.03
CA LYS A 427 -12.12 1.44 20.95
C LYS A 427 -12.61 2.78 20.43
N PRO A 428 -13.41 2.81 19.36
CA PRO A 428 -14.08 4.05 18.93
C PRO A 428 -15.01 4.63 20.00
#